data_AF-A0A2I1HCP1-F1
#
_entry.id   AF-A0A2I1HCP1-F1
#
_cell.length_a   1.000
_cell.length_b   1.000
_cell.length_c   1.000
_cell.angle_alpha   90.00
_cell.angle_beta   90.00
_cell.angle_gamma   90.00
#
_symmetry.space_group_name_H-M   'P 1'
#
loop_
_entity.id
_entity.type
_entity.pdbx_description
1 polymer ?
#
loop_
_entity_poly.entity_id
_entity_poly.type
_entity_poly.pdbx_seq_one_letter_code
_entity_poly.pdbx_strand_id
1 'polypeptide(L)'
;ICLVDVETAPDPCRITVVCGNQTNLLKAFALCWKNLAPDIEVGFNVLQYDWRFIVEKVKKLEVLEWMFNQMPSSLEKITKWQYQYNAIKINDIPFHSKYLKIPHLQIEYGIILQKFTPAKYSVNLHDLQKITQQ
;
A
#
# COMPACT_ATOMS: atom_id res chain seq x y z
N ILE A 1 -5.88 -10.34 8.50
CA ILE A 1 -5.78 -11.38 7.45
C ILE A 1 -4.40 -11.30 6.86
N CYS A 2 -3.75 -12.44 6.58
CA CYS A 2 -2.46 -12.54 5.90
C CYS A 2 -2.65 -13.38 4.64
N LEU A 3 -2.25 -12.86 3.48
CA LEU A 3 -2.32 -13.57 2.20
C LEU A 3 -0.90 -14.02 1.84
N VAL A 4 -0.73 -15.31 1.54
CA VAL A 4 0.57 -15.90 1.19
C VAL A 4 0.44 -16.74 -0.07
N ASP A 5 1.48 -16.78 -0.90
CA ASP A 5 1.50 -17.58 -2.13
C ASP A 5 2.03 -19.01 -1.89
N VAL A 6 2.80 -19.20 -0.82
CA VAL A 6 3.35 -20.50 -0.40
C VAL A 6 2.80 -20.94 0.95
N GLU A 7 2.82 -22.25 1.19
CA GLU A 7 2.42 -22.82 2.47
C GLU A 7 3.28 -22.25 3.59
N THR A 8 2.63 -21.73 4.63
CA THR A 8 3.26 -21.00 5.72
C THR A 8 2.68 -21.50 7.04
N ALA A 9 3.51 -21.55 8.09
CA ALA A 9 3.07 -21.95 9.42
C ALA A 9 1.89 -21.07 9.89
N PRO A 10 0.85 -21.66 10.50
CA PRO A 10 -0.30 -20.90 10.99
C PRO A 10 0.12 -19.99 12.15
N ASP A 11 -0.32 -18.74 12.10
CA ASP A 11 -0.20 -17.78 13.20
C ASP A 11 -1.56 -17.74 13.94
N PRO A 12 -1.63 -18.16 15.23
CA PRO A 12 -2.88 -18.16 15.98
C PRO A 12 -3.55 -16.78 16.09
N CYS A 13 -2.79 -15.69 15.93
CA CYS A 13 -3.29 -14.32 16.01
C CYS A 13 -3.79 -13.80 14.66
N ARG A 14 -3.69 -14.56 13.56
CA ARG A 14 -4.01 -14.10 12.22
C ARG A 14 -4.72 -15.17 11.40
N ILE A 15 -5.75 -14.77 10.67
CA ILE A 15 -6.29 -15.60 9.60
C ILE A 15 -5.30 -15.57 8.43
N THR A 16 -4.63 -16.69 8.16
CA THR A 16 -3.72 -16.86 7.01
C THR A 16 -4.43 -17.60 5.88
N VAL A 17 -4.39 -17.04 4.67
CA VAL A 17 -4.98 -17.62 3.46
C VAL A 17 -3.84 -17.97 2.49
N VAL A 18 -3.69 -19.26 2.20
CA VAL A 18 -2.71 -19.77 1.23
C VAL A 18 -3.32 -19.74 -0.18
N CYS A 19 -2.77 -18.91 -1.05
CA CYS A 19 -3.28 -18.66 -2.40
C CYS A 19 -2.63 -19.56 -3.48
N GLY A 20 -1.52 -20.22 -3.15
CA GLY A 20 -0.80 -21.18 -4.01
C GLY A 20 0.04 -20.56 -5.14
N ASN A 21 -0.25 -19.32 -5.54
CA ASN A 21 0.58 -18.56 -6.48
C ASN A 21 0.31 -17.04 -6.37
N GLN A 22 1.20 -16.26 -6.98
CA GLN A 22 1.15 -14.78 -6.97
C GLN A 22 -0.11 -14.21 -7.63
N THR A 23 -0.61 -14.83 -8.70
CA THR A 23 -1.82 -14.36 -9.39
C THR A 23 -3.04 -14.47 -8.47
N ASN A 24 -3.21 -15.62 -7.84
CA ASN A 24 -4.29 -15.86 -6.88
C ASN A 24 -4.15 -14.98 -5.63
N LEU A 25 -2.91 -14.72 -5.18
CA LEU A 25 -2.65 -13.79 -4.08
C LEU A 25 -3.18 -12.38 -4.40
N LEU A 26 -2.86 -11.86 -5.57
CA LEU A 26 -3.34 -10.53 -6.01
C LEU A 26 -4.86 -10.51 -6.21
N LYS A 27 -5.44 -11.60 -6.73
CA LYS A 27 -6.90 -11.74 -6.83
C LYS A 27 -7.57 -11.76 -5.46
N ALA A 28 -7.02 -12.52 -4.51
CA ALA A 28 -7.49 -12.58 -3.13
C ALA A 28 -7.38 -11.21 -2.45
N PHE A 29 -6.28 -10.48 -2.66
CA PHE A 29 -6.12 -9.11 -2.18
C PHE A 29 -7.24 -8.20 -2.66
N ALA A 30 -7.60 -8.24 -3.96
CA ALA A 30 -8.68 -7.41 -4.48
C ALA A 30 -10.06 -7.80 -3.97
N LEU A 31 -10.31 -9.09 -3.76
CA LEU A 31 -11.54 -9.55 -3.13
C LEU A 31 -11.61 -9.11 -1.67
N CYS A 32 -10.52 -9.23 -0.90
CA CYS A 32 -10.45 -8.72 0.46
C CYS A 32 -10.71 -7.21 0.47
N TRP A 33 -10.06 -6.45 -0.41
CA TRP A 33 -10.24 -5.01 -0.51
C TRP A 33 -11.69 -4.61 -0.81
N LYS A 34 -12.34 -5.30 -1.76
CA LYS A 34 -13.74 -5.09 -2.10
C LYS A 34 -14.68 -5.30 -0.91
N ASN A 35 -14.46 -6.39 -0.17
CA ASN A 35 -15.33 -6.75 0.96
C ASN A 35 -15.04 -5.91 2.21
N LEU A 36 -13.78 -5.53 2.43
CA LEU A 36 -13.40 -4.65 3.52
C LEU A 36 -13.88 -3.21 3.28
N ALA A 37 -13.89 -2.77 2.03
CA ALA A 37 -14.26 -1.40 1.62
C ALA A 37 -13.62 -0.34 2.55
N PRO A 38 -12.28 -0.31 2.66
CA PRO A 38 -11.62 0.44 3.73
C PRO A 38 -11.74 1.95 3.52
N ASP A 39 -12.29 2.70 4.46
CA ASP A 39 -12.32 4.17 4.38
C ASP A 39 -10.92 4.81 4.46
N ILE A 40 -10.01 4.16 5.20
CA ILE A 40 -8.66 4.64 5.47
C ILE A 40 -7.66 3.51 5.21
N GLU A 41 -6.62 3.81 4.43
CA GLU A 41 -5.44 2.98 4.25
C GLU A 41 -4.25 3.68 4.92
N VAL A 42 -3.61 3.02 5.89
CA VAL A 42 -2.40 3.55 6.55
C VAL A 42 -1.25 2.59 6.28
N GLY A 43 -0.09 3.12 5.89
CA GLY A 43 1.12 2.33 5.86
C GLY A 43 2.37 3.17 5.67
N PHE A 44 3.49 2.48 5.47
CA PHE A 44 4.81 3.09 5.35
C PHE A 44 5.33 2.91 3.93
N ASN A 45 5.52 4.01 3.21
CA ASN A 45 5.88 4.08 1.80
C ASN A 45 4.85 3.47 0.82
N VAL A 46 3.58 3.46 1.21
CA VAL A 46 2.48 2.86 0.44
C VAL A 46 2.22 3.60 -0.86
N LEU A 47 2.30 4.93 -0.80
CA LEU A 47 1.98 5.79 -1.94
C LEU A 47 2.98 5.63 -3.09
N GLN A 48 4.27 5.50 -2.77
CA GLN A 48 5.35 5.52 -3.76
C GLN A 48 5.82 4.11 -4.16
N TYR A 49 5.77 3.15 -3.23
CA TYR A 49 6.30 1.80 -3.45
C TYR A 49 5.20 0.78 -3.66
N ASP A 50 4.36 0.52 -2.65
CA ASP A 50 3.44 -0.63 -2.66
C ASP A 50 2.45 -0.58 -3.82
N TRP A 51 1.73 0.53 -4.00
CA TRP A 51 0.76 0.65 -5.09
C TRP A 51 1.42 0.58 -6.47
N ARG A 52 2.61 1.17 -6.61
CA ARG A 52 3.36 1.11 -7.87
C ARG A 52 3.75 -0.34 -8.18
N PHE A 53 4.30 -1.04 -7.20
CA PHE A 53 4.68 -2.44 -7.31
C PHE A 53 3.49 -3.32 -7.67
N ILE A 54 2.36 -3.19 -6.96
CA ILE A 54 1.14 -3.94 -7.24
C ILE A 54 0.68 -3.73 -8.68
N VAL A 55 0.60 -2.48 -9.15
CA VAL A 55 0.12 -2.20 -10.50
C VAL A 55 1.08 -2.74 -11.58
N GLU A 56 2.39 -2.57 -11.40
CA GLU A 56 3.39 -3.14 -12.32
C GLU A 56 3.29 -4.68 -12.35
N LYS A 57 3.08 -5.31 -11.20
CA LYS A 57 2.95 -6.76 -11.07
C LYS A 57 1.68 -7.31 -11.73
N VAL A 58 0.52 -6.70 -11.49
CA VAL A 58 -0.77 -7.17 -12.05
C VAL A 58 -0.85 -6.95 -13.57
N LYS A 59 -0.11 -5.95 -14.09
CA LYS A 59 0.08 -5.77 -15.54
C LYS A 59 0.87 -6.91 -16.15
N LYS A 60 2.01 -7.26 -15.54
CA LYS A 60 2.86 -8.36 -16.00
C LYS A 60 2.13 -9.71 -15.96
N LEU A 61 1.23 -9.89 -15.00
CA LEU A 61 0.42 -11.10 -14.84
C LEU A 61 -0.91 -11.06 -15.60
N GLU A 62 -1.17 -9.99 -16.38
CA GLU A 62 -2.38 -9.83 -17.21
C GLU A 62 -3.70 -9.94 -16.42
N VAL A 63 -3.70 -9.56 -15.14
CA VAL A 63 -4.88 -9.56 -14.26
C VAL A 63 -5.33 -8.17 -13.82
N LEU A 64 -4.74 -7.12 -14.39
CA LEU A 64 -5.06 -5.72 -14.10
C LEU A 64 -6.57 -5.46 -14.17
N GLU A 65 -7.17 -5.75 -15.32
CA GLU A 65 -8.60 -5.47 -15.56
C GLU A 65 -9.48 -6.23 -14.56
N TRP A 66 -9.24 -7.53 -14.40
CA TRP A 66 -9.99 -8.35 -13.45
C TRP A 66 -9.92 -7.79 -12.03
N MET A 67 -8.71 -7.45 -11.58
CA MET A 67 -8.46 -6.98 -10.22
C MET A 67 -9.17 -5.66 -9.93
N PHE A 68 -9.05 -4.71 -10.85
CA PHE A 68 -9.65 -3.39 -10.67
C PHE A 68 -11.15 -3.37 -10.90
N ASN A 69 -11.72 -4.31 -11.66
CA ASN A 69 -13.17 -4.51 -11.71
C ASN A 69 -13.77 -5.02 -10.40
N GLN A 70 -12.95 -5.62 -9.50
CA GLN A 70 -13.42 -5.98 -8.16
C GLN A 70 -13.37 -4.80 -7.19
N MET A 71 -12.47 -3.85 -7.39
CA MET A 71 -12.34 -2.69 -6.51
C MET A 71 -13.29 -1.57 -6.95
N PRO A 72 -13.82 -0.75 -6.04
CA PRO A 72 -14.66 0.40 -6.38
C PRO A 72 -13.90 1.56 -7.10
N SER A 73 -12.69 1.29 -7.63
CA SER A 73 -11.88 2.23 -8.39
C SER A 73 -12.16 2.08 -9.89
N SER A 74 -12.39 3.18 -10.60
CA SER A 74 -12.65 3.11 -12.04
C SER A 74 -11.38 2.75 -12.81
N LEU A 75 -11.43 1.64 -13.57
CA LEU A 75 -10.35 1.14 -14.44
C LEU A 75 -9.72 2.24 -15.30
N GLU A 76 -10.54 3.18 -15.79
CA GLU A 76 -10.13 4.33 -16.61
C GLU A 76 -9.15 5.29 -15.90
N LYS A 77 -9.27 5.45 -14.57
CA LYS A 77 -8.34 6.29 -13.77
C LYS A 77 -6.98 5.63 -13.61
N ILE A 78 -6.94 4.30 -13.66
CA ILE A 78 -5.74 3.48 -13.45
C ILE A 78 -5.01 3.24 -14.76
N THR A 79 -5.71 2.96 -15.86
CA THR A 79 -5.08 2.81 -17.20
C THR A 79 -4.48 4.12 -17.69
N LYS A 80 -5.13 5.26 -17.41
CA LYS A 80 -4.57 6.60 -17.68
C LYS A 80 -3.55 7.07 -16.63
N TRP A 81 -3.26 6.23 -15.62
CA TRP A 81 -2.34 6.54 -14.54
C TRP A 81 -2.47 7.99 -14.07
N GLN A 82 -3.63 8.36 -13.52
CA GLN A 82 -3.79 9.69 -12.90
C GLN A 82 -3.01 9.77 -11.59
N TYR A 83 -1.70 9.52 -11.68
CA TYR A 83 -0.74 9.85 -10.66
C TYR A 83 -0.86 11.34 -10.42
N GLN A 84 -1.29 11.66 -9.20
CA GLN A 84 -1.25 13.03 -8.73
C GLN A 84 0.17 13.29 -8.24
N TYR A 85 0.68 14.47 -8.56
CA TYR A 85 1.92 14.97 -8.01
C TYR A 85 1.56 16.06 -7.02
N ASN A 86 1.84 15.80 -5.74
CA ASN A 86 1.70 16.81 -4.71
C ASN A 86 3.07 17.13 -4.13
N ALA A 87 3.39 18.42 -4.08
CA ALA A 87 4.49 18.93 -3.28
C ALA A 87 3.93 19.32 -1.91
N ILE A 88 4.42 18.69 -0.86
CA ILE A 88 4.12 19.05 0.52
C ILE A 88 5.43 19.54 1.14
N LYS A 89 5.42 20.68 1.83
CA LYS A 89 6.59 21.13 2.58
C LYS A 89 6.65 20.37 3.90
N ILE A 90 7.77 19.68 4.15
CA ILE A 90 8.10 19.05 5.44
C ILE A 90 9.35 19.76 5.95
N ASN A 91 9.23 20.51 7.06
CA ASN A 91 10.35 21.24 7.67
C ASN A 91 11.14 22.08 6.63
N ASP A 92 10.43 22.85 5.81
CA ASP A 92 10.96 23.68 4.70
C ASP A 92 11.60 22.93 3.53
N ILE A 93 11.67 21.60 3.58
CA ILE A 93 12.11 20.74 2.48
C ILE A 93 10.88 20.35 1.63
N PRO A 94 10.89 20.56 0.31
CA PRO A 94 9.83 20.09 -0.56
C PRO A 94 9.86 18.56 -0.64
N PHE A 95 8.79 17.92 -0.20
CA PHE A 95 8.53 16.50 -0.39
C PHE A 95 7.60 16.30 -1.58
N HIS A 96 8.05 15.54 -2.56
CA HIS A 96 7.26 15.21 -3.74
C HIS A 96 6.69 13.80 -3.59
N SER A 97 5.36 13.69 -3.57
CA SER A 97 4.68 12.40 -3.63
C SER A 97 4.03 12.22 -4.99
N LYS A 98 4.28 11.05 -5.59
CA LYS A 98 3.52 10.54 -6.73
C LYS A 98 2.66 9.39 -6.23
N TYR A 99 1.34 9.54 -6.26
CA TYR A 99 0.44 8.55 -5.68
C TYR A 99 -0.76 8.23 -6.58
N LEU A 100 -1.31 7.02 -6.41
CA LEU A 100 -2.49 6.58 -7.13
C LEU A 100 -3.74 7.17 -6.47
N LYS A 101 -4.58 7.86 -7.25
CA LYS A 101 -5.87 8.36 -6.75
C LYS A 101 -6.89 7.22 -6.63
N ILE A 102 -7.03 6.66 -5.44
CA ILE A 102 -8.07 5.68 -5.08
C ILE A 102 -9.20 6.39 -4.29
N PRO A 103 -10.42 5.82 -4.20
CA PRO A 103 -11.57 6.48 -3.57
C PRO A 103 -11.47 6.65 -2.05
N HIS A 104 -10.49 6.03 -1.39
CA HIS A 104 -10.31 6.06 0.06
C HIS A 104 -9.16 6.96 0.49
N LEU A 105 -9.13 7.34 1.78
CA LEU A 105 -8.07 8.18 2.33
C LEU A 105 -6.79 7.36 2.55
N GLN A 106 -5.74 7.66 1.78
CA GLN A 106 -4.42 7.07 1.99
C GLN A 106 -3.59 7.96 2.92
N ILE A 107 -3.08 7.39 4.00
CA ILE A 107 -2.22 8.02 4.98
C ILE A 107 -0.83 7.41 4.89
N GLU A 108 0.12 8.24 4.44
CA GLU A 108 1.53 7.90 4.41
C GLU A 108 2.17 8.17 5.76
N TYR A 109 2.32 7.11 6.57
CA TYR A 109 2.83 7.20 7.92
C TYR A 109 4.29 7.68 7.97
N GLY A 110 5.10 7.35 6.95
CA GLY A 110 6.48 7.83 6.85
C GLY A 110 6.57 9.36 6.77
N ILE A 111 5.65 10.01 6.04
CA ILE A 111 5.57 11.48 5.95
C ILE A 111 5.17 12.09 7.29
N ILE A 112 4.19 11.49 7.98
CA ILE A 112 3.77 11.95 9.31
C ILE A 112 4.97 11.91 10.26
N LEU A 113 5.69 10.80 10.28
CA LEU A 113 6.87 10.67 11.13
C LEU A 113 7.97 11.65 10.77
N GLN A 114 8.27 11.89 9.49
CA GLN A 114 9.23 12.93 9.08
C GLN A 114 8.85 14.32 9.58
N LYS A 115 7.55 14.62 9.67
CA LYS A 115 7.06 15.91 10.14
C LYS A 115 7.21 16.08 11.66
N PHE A 116 6.96 15.01 12.42
CA PHE A 116 6.93 15.08 13.90
C PHE A 116 8.20 14.57 14.58
N THR A 117 9.09 13.90 13.84
CA THR A 117 10.36 13.40 14.37
C THR A 117 11.45 14.46 14.15
N PRO A 118 12.23 14.81 15.18
CA PRO A 118 13.37 15.71 15.02
C PRO A 118 14.35 15.18 13.96
N ALA A 119 14.90 16.07 13.12
CA ALA A 119 15.77 15.72 11.99
C ALA A 119 17.02 14.90 12.34
N LYS A 120 17.40 14.82 13.63
CA LYS A 120 18.52 14.01 14.11
C LYS A 120 18.24 12.51 14.14
N TYR A 121 16.98 12.09 13.99
CA TYR A 121 16.61 10.67 14.01
C TYR A 121 16.32 10.16 12.61
N SER A 122 16.78 8.93 12.35
CA SER A 122 16.38 8.17 11.18
C SER A 122 14.90 7.82 11.27
N VAL A 123 14.18 8.00 10.16
CA VAL A 123 12.76 7.65 10.00
C VAL A 123 12.58 6.35 9.24
N ASN A 124 13.63 5.52 9.14
CA ASN A 124 13.52 4.18 8.58
C ASN A 124 12.68 3.29 9.49
N LEU A 125 11.88 2.39 8.90
CA LEU A 125 10.98 1.51 9.66
C LEU A 125 11.69 0.74 10.78
N HIS A 126 12.90 0.25 10.51
CA HIS A 126 13.73 -0.46 11.48
C HIS A 126 14.17 0.41 12.67
N ASP A 127 14.46 1.69 12.45
CA ASP A 127 14.92 2.58 13.50
C ASP A 127 13.75 3.09 14.35
N LEU A 128 12.57 3.25 13.74
CA LEU A 128 11.33 3.61 14.42
C LEU A 128 10.87 2.55 15.41
N GLN A 129 11.03 1.27 15.08
CA GLN A 129 10.72 0.16 15.98
C GLN A 129 11.54 0.18 17.28
N LYS A 130 12.72 0.79 17.26
CA LYS A 130 13.57 0.93 18.47
C LYS A 130 13.09 2.07 19.37
N ILE A 131 12.46 3.09 18.81
CA ILE A 131 11.96 4.25 19.56
C ILE A 131 10.70 3.88 20.36
N THR A 132 9.84 3.01 19.82
CA THR A 132 8.61 2.56 20.49
C THR A 132 8.83 1.47 21.55
N GLN A 133 10.07 0.99 21.72
CA GLN A 133 10.44 -0.01 22.73
C GLN A 133 11.12 0.61 23.97
N GLN A 134 11.20 1.94 24.06
CA GLN A 134 11.63 2.70 25.24
C GLN A 134 10.43 3.29 25.98
#